data_AF-A0A7S4EWT2-F1
#
_entry.id   AF-A0A7S4EWT2-F1
#
_cell.length_a   1.000
_cell.length_b   1.000
_cell.length_c   1.000
_cell.angle_alpha   90.00
_cell.angle_beta   90.00
_cell.angle_gamma   90.00
#
_symmetry.space_group_name_H-M   'P 1'
#
loop_
_entity.id
_entity.type
_entity.pdbx_description
1 polymer ?
#
loop_
_entity_poly.entity_id
_entity_poly.type
_entity_poly.pdbx_seq_one_letter_code
_entity_poly.pdbx_strand_id
1 'polypeptide(L)'
;MRGESAVGVTEIASRALRTLVETAELFVESADAADVLFSLITAELCRVSYAHQRRSPVSGALHLEVVFSRREVPWVLSRETLVASALLKLCSDGAIECHPATAAEALASLLKLLRRCHATPLPPPHDAAQSAAFEKLVSRFAGGLSNVNAGVRDASKRALEEMAALSSQTLGDVLRPVRDTAVLPLMAGQLRSLPLTTQVANLEAVALCLRQTLADGTPLMAIDEALLRLLHEALSAVEAD
;
A
#
# COMPACT_ATOMS: atom_id res chain seq x y z
N MET A 1 -16.17 31.34 3.31
CA MET A 1 -17.38 30.62 3.80
C MET A 1 -17.48 29.13 3.41
N ARG A 2 -16.67 28.54 2.51
CA ARG A 2 -16.72 27.07 2.24
C ARG A 2 -15.80 26.20 3.13
N GLY A 3 -14.87 26.80 3.87
CA GLY A 3 -13.89 26.08 4.70
C GLY A 3 -14.37 25.69 6.10
N GLU A 4 -15.12 26.56 6.79
CA GLU A 4 -15.55 26.32 8.19
C GLU A 4 -16.59 25.20 8.32
N SER A 5 -17.43 25.00 7.30
CA SER A 5 -18.42 23.91 7.30
C SER A 5 -17.79 22.53 7.09
N ALA A 6 -16.65 22.42 6.40
CA ALA A 6 -16.00 21.14 6.14
C ALA A 6 -15.25 20.61 7.39
N VAL A 7 -14.63 21.50 8.16
CA VAL A 7 -13.93 21.15 9.41
C VAL A 7 -14.90 20.59 10.45
N GLY A 8 -16.07 21.22 10.62
CA GLY A 8 -17.11 20.74 11.53
C GLY A 8 -17.68 19.37 11.15
N VAL A 9 -17.85 19.09 9.85
CA VAL A 9 -18.34 17.79 9.37
C VAL A 9 -17.32 16.68 9.63
N THR A 10 -16.02 16.95 9.48
CA THR A 10 -14.95 15.98 9.78
C THR A 10 -14.87 15.66 11.28
N GLU A 11 -15.02 16.65 12.14
CA GLU A 11 -14.98 16.44 13.59
C GLU A 11 -16.19 15.63 14.08
N ILE A 12 -17.38 15.93 13.55
CA ILE A 12 -18.61 15.18 13.83
C ILE A 12 -18.48 13.73 13.36
N ALA A 13 -18.01 13.51 12.12
CA ALA A 13 -17.80 12.16 11.58
C ALA A 13 -16.76 11.37 12.40
N SER A 14 -15.66 12.01 12.79
CA SER A 14 -14.63 11.40 13.62
C SER A 14 -15.13 11.07 15.02
N ARG A 15 -15.97 11.93 15.60
CA ARG A 15 -16.63 11.66 16.88
C ARG A 15 -17.61 10.49 16.75
N ALA A 16 -18.44 10.48 15.70
CA ALA A 16 -19.38 9.38 15.45
C ALA A 16 -18.66 8.03 15.30
N LEU A 17 -17.56 7.99 14.54
CA LEU A 17 -16.76 6.77 14.41
C LEU A 17 -16.18 6.34 15.76
N ARG A 18 -15.59 7.26 16.54
CA ARG A 18 -15.08 6.93 17.88
C ARG A 18 -16.18 6.33 18.75
N THR A 19 -17.36 6.92 18.76
CA THR A 19 -18.51 6.37 19.49
C THR A 19 -18.92 4.99 18.97
N LEU A 20 -18.88 4.73 17.66
CA LEU A 20 -19.15 3.40 17.10
C LEU A 20 -18.11 2.37 17.53
N VAL A 21 -16.82 2.73 17.52
CA VAL A 21 -15.71 1.89 17.97
C VAL A 21 -15.84 1.60 19.47
N GLU A 22 -16.09 2.62 20.29
CA GLU A 22 -16.34 2.49 21.73
C GLU A 22 -17.56 1.62 22.01
N THR A 23 -18.65 1.80 21.26
CA THR A 23 -19.86 0.96 21.39
C THR A 23 -19.57 -0.49 21.04
N ALA A 24 -18.77 -0.72 19.99
CA ALA A 24 -18.35 -2.07 19.61
C ALA A 24 -17.39 -2.68 20.64
N GLU A 25 -16.63 -1.88 21.38
CA GLU A 25 -15.84 -2.33 22.54
C GLU A 25 -16.74 -2.75 23.71
N LEU A 26 -17.90 -2.13 23.93
CA LEU A 26 -18.81 -2.52 25.03
C LEU A 26 -19.30 -3.99 24.94
N PHE A 27 -19.24 -4.59 23.76
CA PHE A 27 -19.59 -6.00 23.55
C PHE A 27 -18.46 -6.97 23.97
N VAL A 28 -17.56 -6.60 24.90
CA VAL A 28 -16.43 -7.46 25.36
C VAL A 28 -16.88 -8.88 25.74
N GLU A 29 -18.06 -9.01 26.36
CA GLU A 29 -18.60 -10.30 26.80
C GLU A 29 -18.96 -11.25 25.64
N SER A 30 -19.10 -10.71 24.42
CA SER A 30 -19.28 -11.47 23.19
C SER A 30 -18.21 -11.04 22.17
N ALA A 31 -17.01 -11.62 22.31
CA ALA A 31 -15.89 -11.37 21.41
C ALA A 31 -16.29 -11.49 19.92
N ASP A 32 -17.16 -12.46 19.61
CA ASP A 32 -17.71 -12.66 18.26
C ASP A 32 -18.53 -11.46 17.76
N ALA A 33 -19.40 -10.88 18.59
CA ALA A 33 -20.20 -9.72 18.21
C ALA A 33 -19.32 -8.48 18.02
N ALA A 34 -18.34 -8.28 18.91
CA ALA A 34 -17.38 -7.19 18.81
C ALA A 34 -16.54 -7.30 17.52
N ASP A 35 -16.15 -8.50 17.10
CA ASP A 35 -15.39 -8.73 15.87
C ASP A 35 -16.21 -8.56 14.59
N VAL A 36 -17.51 -8.87 14.64
CA VAL A 36 -18.44 -8.58 13.54
C VAL A 36 -18.56 -7.06 13.34
N LEU A 37 -18.76 -6.29 14.41
CA LEU A 37 -18.85 -4.82 14.34
C LEU A 37 -17.53 -4.20 13.85
N PHE A 38 -16.42 -4.56 14.51
CA PHE A 38 -15.09 -4.76 13.91
C PHE A 38 -15.00 -4.66 12.38
N SER A 39 -15.44 -5.76 11.80
CA SER A 39 -15.29 -6.10 10.41
C SER A 39 -16.14 -5.23 9.52
N LEU A 40 -17.37 -4.92 9.97
CA LEU A 40 -18.32 -4.10 9.24
C LEU A 40 -17.82 -2.66 9.13
N ILE A 41 -17.33 -2.09 10.24
CA ILE A 41 -16.71 -0.76 10.26
C ILE A 41 -15.49 -0.73 9.33
N THR A 42 -14.60 -1.72 9.44
CA THR A 42 -13.39 -1.80 8.60
C THR A 42 -13.71 -1.90 7.11
N ALA A 43 -14.66 -2.76 6.74
CA ALA A 43 -15.08 -2.94 5.36
C ALA A 43 -15.66 -1.64 4.78
N GLU A 44 -16.48 -0.92 5.56
CA GLU A 44 -17.08 0.33 5.13
C GLU A 44 -16.04 1.45 4.96
N LEU A 45 -15.09 1.58 5.90
CA LEU A 45 -13.97 2.52 5.78
C LEU A 45 -13.10 2.20 4.55
N CYS A 46 -12.83 0.91 4.30
CA CYS A 46 -12.11 0.47 3.11
C CYS A 46 -12.90 0.85 1.85
N ARG A 47 -14.21 0.57 1.79
CA ARG A 47 -15.09 0.90 0.66
C ARG A 47 -15.07 2.40 0.35
N VAL A 48 -15.18 3.25 1.37
CA VAL A 48 -15.15 4.71 1.23
C VAL A 48 -13.80 5.19 0.68
N SER A 49 -12.70 4.50 0.98
CA SER A 49 -11.37 4.82 0.44
C SER A 49 -11.26 4.66 -1.09
N TYR A 50 -12.15 3.89 -1.71
CA TYR A 50 -12.25 3.72 -3.16
C TYR A 50 -13.28 4.64 -3.84
N ALA A 51 -14.05 5.42 -3.09
CA ALA A 51 -15.10 6.26 -3.66
C ALA A 51 -14.52 7.36 -4.59
N HIS A 52 -15.05 7.45 -5.82
CA HIS A 52 -14.59 8.38 -6.85
C HIS A 52 -14.82 9.86 -6.50
N GLN A 53 -15.81 10.18 -5.67
CA GLN A 53 -16.11 11.54 -5.22
C GLN A 53 -15.76 11.69 -3.75
N ARG A 54 -14.54 12.18 -3.47
CA ARG A 54 -14.10 12.51 -2.11
C ARG A 54 -14.73 13.83 -1.69
N ARG A 55 -16.02 13.82 -1.35
CA ARG A 55 -16.74 15.02 -0.90
C ARG A 55 -16.47 15.39 0.56
N SER A 56 -15.81 14.52 1.33
CA SER A 56 -15.56 14.77 2.76
C SER A 56 -14.11 14.47 3.14
N PRO A 57 -13.46 15.36 3.91
CA PRO A 57 -12.15 15.12 4.50
C PRO A 57 -12.30 14.27 5.77
N VAL A 58 -12.86 13.07 5.63
CA VAL A 58 -12.71 12.04 6.65
C VAL A 58 -11.38 11.38 6.34
N SER A 59 -10.35 11.59 7.17
CA SER A 59 -9.06 10.91 6.98
C SER A 59 -9.25 9.43 7.23
N GLY A 60 -9.68 8.70 6.19
CA GLY A 60 -9.93 7.26 6.24
C GLY A 60 -8.71 6.49 6.75
N ALA A 61 -7.51 7.04 6.56
CA ALA A 61 -6.27 6.55 7.14
C ALA A 61 -6.28 6.54 8.67
N LEU A 62 -6.55 7.68 9.30
CA LEU A 62 -6.62 7.79 10.77
C LEU A 62 -7.73 6.91 11.35
N HIS A 63 -8.85 6.80 10.64
CA HIS A 63 -9.99 5.99 11.05
C HIS A 63 -9.69 4.49 10.98
N LEU A 64 -9.03 4.03 9.93
CA LEU A 64 -8.53 2.66 9.83
C LEU A 64 -7.51 2.37 10.94
N GLU A 65 -6.62 3.33 11.25
CA GLU A 65 -5.66 3.22 12.36
C GLU A 65 -6.32 3.07 13.72
N VAL A 66 -7.37 3.85 14.00
CA VAL A 66 -8.16 3.68 15.23
C VAL A 66 -8.71 2.26 15.30
N VAL A 67 -9.30 1.72 14.22
CA VAL A 67 -9.86 0.37 14.23
C VAL A 67 -8.79 -0.69 14.51
N PHE A 68 -7.69 -0.73 13.76
CA PHE A 68 -6.70 -1.80 13.93
C PHE A 68 -5.89 -1.66 15.22
N SER A 69 -5.79 -0.47 15.81
CA SER A 69 -5.12 -0.28 17.10
C SER A 69 -5.89 -0.91 18.28
N ARG A 70 -7.21 -1.09 18.15
CA ARG A 70 -8.13 -1.64 19.16
C ARG A 70 -8.41 -3.14 19.03
N ARG A 71 -7.71 -3.84 18.14
CA ARG A 71 -7.88 -5.28 17.92
C ARG A 71 -6.58 -6.06 18.00
N GLU A 72 -6.67 -7.33 18.37
CA GLU A 72 -5.51 -8.21 18.47
C GLU A 72 -4.88 -8.46 17.09
N VAL A 73 -3.58 -8.72 17.08
CA VAL A 73 -2.80 -8.89 15.84
C VAL A 73 -3.39 -9.97 14.91
N PRO A 74 -3.83 -11.16 15.39
CA PRO A 74 -4.43 -12.15 14.49
C PRO A 74 -5.68 -11.65 13.75
N TRP A 75 -6.51 -10.87 14.44
CA TRP A 75 -7.70 -10.27 13.84
C TRP A 75 -7.31 -9.24 12.77
N VAL A 76 -6.32 -8.40 13.06
CA VAL A 76 -5.82 -7.39 12.12
C VAL A 76 -5.17 -8.06 10.90
N LEU A 77 -4.35 -9.08 11.13
CA LEU A 77 -3.63 -9.83 10.11
C LEU A 77 -4.58 -10.42 9.06
N SER A 78 -5.71 -11.00 9.49
CA SER A 78 -6.71 -11.55 8.57
C SER A 78 -7.36 -10.51 7.64
N ARG A 79 -7.23 -9.21 7.94
CA ARG A 79 -7.76 -8.09 7.16
C ARG A 79 -6.66 -7.21 6.57
N GLU A 80 -5.39 -7.54 6.80
CA GLU A 80 -4.26 -6.70 6.49
C GLU A 80 -4.20 -6.33 5.00
N THR A 81 -4.36 -7.31 4.10
CA THR A 81 -4.32 -7.08 2.66
C THR A 81 -5.41 -6.12 2.18
N LEU A 82 -6.61 -6.18 2.79
CA LEU A 82 -7.73 -5.30 2.48
C LEU A 82 -7.41 -3.87 2.93
N VAL A 83 -7.00 -3.70 4.19
CA VAL A 83 -6.67 -2.39 4.77
C VAL A 83 -5.47 -1.76 4.07
N ALA A 84 -4.42 -2.53 3.80
CA ALA A 84 -3.24 -2.07 3.09
C ALA A 84 -3.59 -1.59 1.67
N SER A 85 -4.49 -2.28 0.97
CA SER A 85 -4.94 -1.87 -0.36
C SER A 85 -5.76 -0.57 -0.32
N ALA A 86 -6.60 -0.39 0.70
CA ALA A 86 -7.36 0.85 0.90
C ALA A 86 -6.43 2.03 1.21
N LEU A 87 -5.47 1.85 2.11
CA LEU A 87 -4.46 2.88 2.43
C LEU A 87 -3.60 3.23 1.22
N LEU A 88 -3.17 2.24 0.45
CA LEU A 88 -2.42 2.47 -0.79
C LEU A 88 -3.24 3.27 -1.81
N LYS A 89 -4.55 3.03 -1.92
CA LYS A 89 -5.45 3.83 -2.75
C LYS A 89 -5.57 5.27 -2.26
N LEU A 90 -5.54 5.49 -0.95
CA LEU A 90 -5.54 6.82 -0.36
C LEU A 90 -4.24 7.61 -0.64
N CYS A 91 -3.14 6.94 -0.96
CA CYS A 91 -1.90 7.58 -1.39
C CYS A 91 -1.93 8.09 -2.84
N SER A 92 -2.96 7.79 -3.63
CA SER A 92 -2.97 8.17 -5.04
C SER A 92 -3.02 9.69 -5.27
N ASP A 93 -2.37 10.24 -6.30
CA ASP A 93 -2.38 11.66 -6.69
C ASP A 93 -3.78 12.32 -6.70
N GLY A 94 -4.84 11.61 -7.13
CA GLY A 94 -6.21 12.11 -7.04
C GLY A 94 -6.72 12.31 -5.58
N ALA A 95 -6.05 11.71 -4.59
CA ALA A 95 -6.18 12.01 -3.17
C ALA A 95 -5.51 13.32 -2.78
N ILE A 96 -4.31 13.55 -3.32
CA ILE A 96 -3.43 14.68 -2.99
C ILE A 96 -4.11 16.00 -3.43
N GLU A 97 -4.74 15.99 -4.60
CA GLU A 97 -5.51 17.13 -5.12
C GLU A 97 -6.69 17.54 -4.21
N CYS A 98 -7.24 16.59 -3.45
CA CYS A 98 -8.34 16.85 -2.53
C CYS A 98 -7.86 17.27 -1.14
N HIS A 99 -6.81 16.62 -0.62
CA HIS A 99 -6.22 16.94 0.68
C HIS A 99 -4.79 16.37 0.80
N PRO A 100 -3.73 17.19 0.66
CA PRO A 100 -2.35 16.69 0.58
C PRO A 100 -1.86 15.97 1.84
N ALA A 101 -2.38 16.34 3.04
CA ALA A 101 -2.03 15.63 4.27
C ALA A 101 -2.56 14.18 4.29
N THR A 102 -3.61 13.85 3.53
CA THR A 102 -4.24 12.52 3.55
C THR A 102 -3.34 11.44 2.97
N ALA A 103 -2.52 11.75 1.95
CA ALA A 103 -1.59 10.78 1.39
C ALA A 103 -0.44 10.45 2.36
N ALA A 104 0.10 11.49 3.03
CA ALA A 104 1.14 11.31 4.03
C ALA A 104 0.62 10.54 5.26
N GLU A 105 -0.58 10.85 5.73
CA GLU A 105 -1.26 10.12 6.81
C GLU A 105 -1.54 8.67 6.42
N ALA A 106 -2.05 8.43 5.20
CA ALA A 106 -2.31 7.07 4.71
C ALA A 106 -1.05 6.23 4.65
N LEU A 107 0.06 6.79 4.17
CA LEU A 107 1.35 6.12 4.16
C LEU A 107 1.84 5.84 5.60
N ALA A 108 1.74 6.81 6.50
CA ALA A 108 2.12 6.61 7.89
C ALA A 108 1.30 5.49 8.56
N SER A 109 -0.01 5.46 8.35
CA SER A 109 -0.89 4.40 8.86
C SER A 109 -0.61 3.05 8.19
N LEU A 110 -0.23 3.02 6.91
CA LEU A 110 0.20 1.80 6.22
C LEU A 110 1.45 1.21 6.87
N LEU A 111 2.47 2.03 7.11
CA LEU A 111 3.71 1.57 7.76
C LEU A 111 3.45 1.10 9.20
N LYS A 112 2.54 1.76 9.93
CA LYS A 112 2.11 1.31 11.27
C LYS A 112 1.39 -0.04 11.22
N LEU A 113 0.53 -0.26 10.23
CA LEU A 113 -0.14 -1.55 10.02
C LEU A 113 0.88 -2.67 9.80
N LEU A 114 1.85 -2.46 8.91
CA LEU A 114 2.91 -3.44 8.61
C LEU A 114 3.73 -3.77 9.85
N ARG A 115 4.16 -2.75 10.60
CA ARG A 115 4.88 -2.94 11.87
C ARG A 115 4.05 -3.73 12.87
N ARG A 116 2.76 -3.42 13.01
CA ARG A 116 1.87 -4.13 13.94
C ARG A 116 1.74 -5.61 13.58
N CYS A 117 1.65 -5.92 12.29
CA CYS A 117 1.41 -7.29 11.83
C CYS A 117 2.69 -8.12 11.69
N HIS A 118 3.85 -7.50 11.43
CA HIS A 118 5.09 -8.21 11.03
C HIS A 118 6.32 -7.89 11.89
N ALA A 119 6.26 -6.97 12.86
CA ALA A 119 7.43 -6.66 13.72
C ALA A 119 7.80 -7.78 14.69
N THR A 120 6.89 -8.69 14.98
CA THR A 120 7.14 -9.82 15.88
C THR A 120 6.53 -11.09 15.27
N PRO A 121 7.31 -12.18 15.18
CA PRO A 121 6.78 -13.47 14.74
C PRO A 121 5.63 -13.91 15.64
N LEU A 122 4.50 -14.28 15.04
CA LEU A 122 3.37 -14.82 15.79
C LEU A 122 3.61 -16.30 16.14
N PRO A 123 3.09 -16.79 17.28
CA PRO A 123 3.16 -18.21 17.62
C PRO A 123 2.22 -19.04 16.71
N PRO A 124 2.48 -20.35 16.54
CA PRO A 124 1.55 -21.25 15.87
C PRO A 124 0.15 -21.20 16.52
N PRO A 125 -0.94 -21.24 15.72
CA PRO A 125 -1.00 -21.48 14.27
C PRO A 125 -0.94 -20.21 13.40
N HIS A 126 -0.65 -19.04 13.98
CA HIS A 126 -0.73 -17.76 13.29
C HIS A 126 0.54 -17.39 12.51
N ASP A 127 1.65 -18.10 12.73
CA ASP A 127 2.91 -17.97 12.00
C ASP A 127 2.72 -18.20 10.49
N ALA A 128 2.06 -19.29 10.10
CA ALA A 128 1.81 -19.60 8.69
C ALA A 128 0.91 -18.55 8.02
N ALA A 129 -0.08 -18.05 8.75
CA ALA A 129 -0.95 -16.98 8.26
C ALA A 129 -0.17 -15.66 8.07
N GLN A 130 0.77 -15.37 8.97
CA GLN A 130 1.62 -14.18 8.91
C GLN A 130 2.55 -14.23 7.68
N SER A 131 3.22 -15.36 7.47
CA SER A 131 4.06 -15.56 6.27
C SER A 131 3.25 -15.46 4.97
N ALA A 132 2.07 -16.08 4.92
CA ALA A 132 1.20 -16.00 3.74
C ALA A 132 0.69 -14.57 3.48
N ALA A 133 0.39 -13.80 4.53
CA ALA A 133 0.01 -12.39 4.41
C ALA A 133 1.19 -11.53 3.93
N PHE A 134 2.39 -11.79 4.44
CA PHE A 134 3.62 -11.14 4.01
C PHE A 134 3.85 -11.33 2.51
N GLU A 135 3.83 -12.57 2.01
CA GLU A 135 4.01 -12.86 0.58
C GLU A 135 2.96 -12.17 -0.31
N LYS A 136 1.69 -12.18 0.11
CA LYS A 136 0.61 -11.49 -0.60
C LYS A 136 0.84 -9.98 -0.67
N LEU A 137 1.32 -9.37 0.41
CA LEU A 137 1.61 -7.94 0.46
C LEU A 137 2.82 -7.56 -0.39
N VAL A 138 3.88 -8.37 -0.35
CA VAL A 138 5.05 -8.20 -1.24
C VAL A 138 4.60 -8.19 -2.70
N SER A 139 3.80 -9.18 -3.12
CA SER A 139 3.25 -9.23 -4.47
C SER A 139 2.40 -8.00 -4.80
N ARG A 140 1.56 -7.57 -3.85
CA ARG A 140 0.69 -6.40 -4.00
C ARG A 140 1.48 -5.11 -4.21
N PHE A 141 2.51 -4.87 -3.40
CA PHE A 141 3.32 -3.66 -3.47
C PHE A 141 4.29 -3.70 -4.65
N ALA A 142 4.82 -4.87 -5.02
CA ALA A 142 5.63 -5.02 -6.22
C ALA A 142 4.84 -4.63 -7.48
N GLY A 143 3.58 -5.05 -7.59
CA GLY A 143 2.68 -4.59 -8.66
C GLY A 143 2.30 -3.09 -8.59
N GLY A 144 2.56 -2.43 -7.46
CA GLY A 144 2.38 -0.99 -7.28
C GLY A 144 3.56 -0.15 -7.74
N LEU A 145 4.75 -0.74 -7.96
CA LEU A 145 5.96 -0.02 -8.35
C LEU A 145 5.87 0.63 -9.74
N SER A 146 5.13 0.03 -10.67
CA SER A 146 4.89 0.56 -12.02
C SER A 146 3.52 1.23 -12.16
N ASN A 147 2.89 1.62 -11.04
CA ASN A 147 1.59 2.27 -11.10
C ASN A 147 1.68 3.64 -11.79
N VAL A 148 0.67 3.98 -12.60
CA VAL A 148 0.58 5.29 -13.27
C VAL A 148 0.59 6.46 -12.29
N ASN A 149 0.20 6.21 -11.05
CA ASN A 149 0.10 7.20 -10.00
C ASN A 149 1.36 7.29 -9.14
N ALA A 150 1.95 8.49 -9.04
CA ALA A 150 3.23 8.68 -8.37
C ALA A 150 3.16 8.41 -6.86
N GLY A 151 2.11 8.88 -6.19
CA GLY A 151 1.90 8.61 -4.76
C GLY A 151 1.72 7.12 -4.43
N VAL A 152 1.12 6.33 -5.34
CA VAL A 152 1.05 4.87 -5.19
C VAL A 152 2.41 4.21 -5.36
N ARG A 153 3.24 4.67 -6.31
CA ARG A 153 4.59 4.14 -6.52
C ARG A 153 5.48 4.37 -5.30
N ASP A 154 5.50 5.61 -4.79
CA ASP A 154 6.27 5.97 -3.59
C ASP A 154 5.83 5.16 -2.37
N ALA A 155 4.51 5.10 -2.12
CA ALA A 155 3.97 4.33 -1.01
C ALA A 155 4.29 2.84 -1.11
N SER A 156 4.22 2.26 -2.32
CA SER A 156 4.56 0.85 -2.55
C SER A 156 6.03 0.57 -2.29
N LYS A 157 6.92 1.46 -2.79
CA LYS A 157 8.36 1.36 -2.54
C LYS A 157 8.68 1.43 -1.04
N ARG A 158 8.13 2.42 -0.34
CA ARG A 158 8.35 2.59 1.11
C ARG A 158 7.78 1.45 1.94
N ALA A 159 6.65 0.89 1.53
CA ALA A 159 6.09 -0.30 2.16
C ALA A 159 7.01 -1.53 1.99
N LEU A 160 7.55 -1.75 0.80
CA LEU A 160 8.51 -2.84 0.55
C LEU A 160 9.82 -2.66 1.33
N GLU A 161 10.35 -1.44 1.40
CA GLU A 161 11.53 -1.11 2.22
C GLU A 161 11.28 -1.39 3.71
N GLU A 162 10.09 -1.06 4.21
CA GLU A 162 9.70 -1.38 5.59
C GLU A 162 9.59 -2.89 5.80
N MET A 163 8.99 -3.63 4.85
CA MET A 163 8.91 -5.09 4.94
C MET A 163 10.28 -5.76 4.92
N ALA A 164 11.22 -5.24 4.13
CA ALA A 164 12.62 -5.67 4.12
C ALA A 164 13.27 -5.42 5.48
N ALA A 165 13.07 -4.23 6.07
CA ALA A 165 13.58 -3.91 7.39
C ALA A 165 12.99 -4.82 8.49
N LEU A 166 11.68 -5.07 8.47
CA LEU A 166 11.00 -5.93 9.45
C LEU A 166 11.43 -7.39 9.36
N SER A 167 11.74 -7.87 8.15
CA SER A 167 12.22 -9.25 7.93
C SER A 167 13.74 -9.39 8.01
N SER A 168 14.47 -8.30 8.28
CA SER A 168 15.95 -8.27 8.27
C SER A 168 16.55 -8.80 6.95
N GLN A 169 15.88 -8.53 5.84
CA GLN A 169 16.28 -8.92 4.49
C GLN A 169 16.59 -7.69 3.66
N THR A 170 17.30 -7.86 2.54
CA THR A 170 17.43 -6.77 1.57
C THR A 170 16.13 -6.60 0.79
N LEU A 171 15.92 -5.43 0.18
CA LEU A 171 14.77 -5.22 -0.71
C LEU A 171 14.81 -6.21 -1.90
N GLY A 172 15.99 -6.56 -2.39
CA GLY A 172 16.14 -7.57 -3.44
C GLY A 172 15.71 -8.97 -2.99
N ASP A 173 16.06 -9.37 -1.77
CA ASP A 173 15.61 -10.65 -1.19
C ASP A 173 14.08 -10.71 -1.09
N VAL A 174 13.45 -9.63 -0.62
CA VAL A 174 11.99 -9.52 -0.51
C VAL A 174 11.31 -9.57 -1.89
N LEU A 175 11.89 -8.96 -2.93
CA LEU A 175 11.30 -8.96 -4.28
C LEU A 175 11.51 -10.26 -5.05
N ARG A 176 12.46 -11.11 -4.64
CA ARG A 176 12.82 -12.32 -5.37
C ARG A 176 11.66 -13.31 -5.58
N PRO A 177 10.79 -13.60 -4.60
CA PRO A 177 9.66 -14.52 -4.77
C PRO A 177 8.64 -14.04 -5.82
N VAL A 178 8.58 -12.72 -6.06
CA VAL A 178 7.65 -12.10 -7.00
C VAL A 178 8.35 -11.60 -8.27
N ARG A 179 9.60 -12.00 -8.48
CA ARG A 179 10.39 -11.57 -9.64
C ARG A 179 9.70 -11.91 -10.95
N ASP A 180 9.28 -13.16 -11.12
CA ASP A 180 8.74 -13.63 -12.40
C ASP A 180 7.34 -13.06 -12.68
N THR A 181 6.58 -12.71 -11.63
CA THR A 181 5.20 -12.21 -11.73
C THR A 181 5.08 -10.69 -11.73
N ALA A 182 6.03 -9.97 -11.13
CA ALA A 182 5.98 -8.52 -10.99
C ALA A 182 7.17 -7.77 -11.61
N VAL A 183 8.37 -8.37 -11.61
CA VAL A 183 9.60 -7.70 -12.09
C VAL A 183 9.83 -7.97 -13.58
N LEU A 184 9.84 -9.24 -14.02
CA LEU A 184 10.06 -9.59 -15.43
C LEU A 184 9.02 -8.99 -16.40
N PRO A 185 7.73 -8.87 -16.06
CA PRO A 185 6.75 -8.25 -16.94
C PRO A 185 7.04 -6.77 -17.27
N LEU A 186 7.81 -6.07 -16.42
CA LEU A 186 8.25 -4.69 -16.70
C LEU A 186 9.08 -4.59 -17.98
N MET A 187 9.75 -5.68 -18.37
CA MET A 187 10.61 -5.77 -19.55
C MET A 187 9.90 -6.36 -20.79
N ALA A 188 8.68 -6.87 -20.64
CA ALA A 188 7.98 -7.62 -21.69
C ALA A 188 7.22 -6.71 -22.69
N GLY A 189 6.91 -5.47 -22.31
CA GLY A 189 6.12 -4.54 -23.13
C GLY A 189 6.95 -3.68 -24.08
N GLN A 190 6.35 -3.24 -25.20
CA GLN A 190 6.86 -2.12 -25.99
C GLN A 190 6.55 -0.84 -25.24
N LEU A 191 7.57 -0.21 -24.68
CA LEU A 191 7.43 0.97 -23.82
C LEU A 191 6.71 2.09 -24.57
N ARG A 192 7.05 2.28 -25.86
CA ARG A 192 6.48 3.32 -26.72
C ARG A 192 4.96 3.22 -26.97
N SER A 193 4.37 2.04 -26.79
CA SER A 193 2.93 1.85 -26.97
C SER A 193 2.09 2.35 -25.77
N LEU A 194 2.75 2.64 -24.65
CA LEU A 194 2.10 3.02 -23.40
C LEU A 194 2.00 4.54 -23.28
N PRO A 195 1.03 5.07 -22.50
CA PRO A 195 0.99 6.48 -22.14
C PRO A 195 2.29 6.90 -21.44
N LEU A 196 2.78 8.12 -21.68
CA LEU A 196 4.07 8.61 -21.16
C LEU A 196 4.20 8.44 -19.63
N THR A 197 3.12 8.66 -18.88
CA THR A 197 3.08 8.45 -17.42
C THR A 197 3.34 6.99 -17.02
N THR A 198 2.90 6.04 -17.84
CA THR A 198 3.14 4.60 -17.63
C THR A 198 4.56 4.23 -18.05
N GLN A 199 5.09 4.86 -19.10
CA GLN A 199 6.49 4.67 -19.51
C GLN A 199 7.45 5.09 -18.40
N VAL A 200 7.25 6.28 -17.82
CA VAL A 200 8.03 6.79 -16.69
C VAL A 200 7.92 5.85 -15.48
N ALA A 201 6.71 5.42 -15.13
CA ALA A 201 6.47 4.49 -14.04
C ALA A 201 7.23 3.15 -14.21
N ASN A 202 7.21 2.59 -15.42
CA ASN A 202 7.96 1.36 -15.73
C ASN A 202 9.47 1.58 -15.62
N LEU A 203 9.99 2.69 -16.15
CA LEU A 203 11.42 3.02 -16.07
C LEU A 203 11.88 3.20 -14.62
N GLU A 204 11.11 3.87 -13.79
CA GLU A 204 11.40 4.03 -12.35
C GLU A 204 11.44 2.67 -11.64
N ALA A 205 10.51 1.78 -11.93
CA ALA A 205 10.46 0.44 -11.37
C ALA A 205 11.67 -0.42 -11.81
N VAL A 206 12.03 -0.37 -13.11
CA VAL A 206 13.22 -1.04 -13.65
C VAL A 206 14.49 -0.50 -12.99
N ALA A 207 14.64 0.82 -12.90
CA ALA A 207 15.78 1.46 -12.26
C ALA A 207 15.92 1.05 -10.78
N LEU A 208 14.81 0.94 -10.04
CA LEU A 208 14.81 0.45 -8.67
C LEU A 208 15.34 -1.00 -8.59
N CYS A 209 14.83 -1.89 -9.43
CA CYS A 209 15.25 -3.31 -9.44
C CYS A 209 16.72 -3.48 -9.84
N LEU A 210 17.22 -2.66 -10.77
CA LEU A 210 18.65 -2.63 -11.13
C LEU A 210 19.51 -2.14 -9.97
N ARG A 211 19.10 -1.09 -9.25
CA ARG A 211 19.82 -0.60 -8.07
C ARG A 211 19.96 -1.67 -6.99
N GLN A 212 18.91 -2.44 -6.73
CA GLN A 212 18.97 -3.55 -5.77
C GLN A 212 19.87 -4.69 -6.27
N THR A 213 19.81 -5.02 -7.56
CA THR A 213 20.74 -5.98 -8.18
C THR A 213 22.21 -5.60 -7.97
N LEU A 214 22.52 -4.31 -8.11
CA LEU A 214 23.87 -3.79 -7.89
C LEU A 214 24.28 -3.76 -6.41
N ALA A 215 23.35 -3.48 -5.51
CA ALA A 215 23.61 -3.40 -4.07
C ALA A 215 23.81 -4.79 -3.43
N ASP A 216 22.96 -5.76 -3.79
CA ASP A 216 22.90 -7.08 -3.16
C ASP A 216 23.75 -8.13 -3.91
N GLY A 217 24.27 -7.78 -5.10
CA GLY A 217 25.05 -8.66 -5.96
C GLY A 217 24.27 -9.81 -6.62
N THR A 218 22.98 -9.96 -6.29
CA THR A 218 22.10 -11.00 -6.85
C THR A 218 21.14 -10.40 -7.86
N PRO A 219 21.15 -10.82 -9.13
CA PRO A 219 20.35 -10.21 -10.17
C PRO A 219 18.86 -10.48 -10.03
N LEU A 220 18.08 -9.41 -9.86
CA LEU A 220 16.61 -9.42 -10.00
C LEU A 220 16.19 -9.37 -11.48
N MET A 221 17.03 -8.78 -12.32
CA MET A 221 16.86 -8.74 -13.78
C MET A 221 18.21 -9.03 -14.43
N ALA A 222 18.18 -9.69 -15.57
CA ALA A 222 19.36 -9.87 -16.41
C ALA A 222 19.57 -8.60 -17.25
N ILE A 223 20.83 -8.25 -17.50
CA ILE A 223 21.17 -7.30 -18.56
C ILE A 223 21.09 -8.07 -19.88
N ASP A 224 19.91 -8.08 -20.47
CA ASP A 224 19.60 -8.80 -21.71
C ASP A 224 19.14 -7.85 -22.82
N GLU A 225 18.85 -8.41 -23.99
CA GLU A 225 18.38 -7.66 -25.14
C GLU A 225 17.05 -6.94 -24.86
N ALA A 226 16.20 -7.49 -23.99
CA ALA A 226 14.93 -6.85 -23.63
C ALA A 226 15.16 -5.57 -22.81
N LEU A 227 16.09 -5.60 -21.84
CA LEU A 227 16.47 -4.39 -21.09
C LEU A 227 17.11 -3.36 -22.00
N LEU A 228 18.04 -3.78 -22.86
CA LEU A 228 18.72 -2.88 -23.79
C LEU A 228 17.71 -2.24 -24.77
N ARG A 229 16.76 -3.00 -25.30
CA ARG A 229 15.69 -2.48 -26.15
C ARG A 229 14.84 -1.45 -25.42
N LEU A 230 14.44 -1.73 -24.18
CA LEU A 230 13.65 -0.82 -23.35
C LEU A 230 14.39 0.51 -23.09
N LEU A 231 15.69 0.46 -22.82
CA LEU A 231 16.52 1.65 -22.65
C LEU A 231 16.66 2.46 -23.95
N HIS A 232 16.87 1.81 -25.09
CA HIS A 232 16.90 2.50 -26.39
C HIS A 232 15.55 3.14 -26.72
N GLU A 233 14.43 2.44 -26.44
CA GLU A 233 13.09 2.99 -26.63
C GLU A 233 12.86 4.27 -25.81
N ALA A 234 13.29 4.27 -24.54
CA ALA A 234 13.21 5.43 -23.66
C ALA A 234 14.09 6.60 -24.12
N LEU A 235 15.33 6.33 -24.56
CA LEU A 235 16.24 7.36 -25.05
C LEU A 235 15.71 8.03 -26.31
N SER A 236 15.22 7.27 -27.29
CA SER A 236 14.64 7.88 -28.50
C SER A 236 13.37 8.67 -28.23
N ALA A 237 12.62 8.37 -27.16
CA ALA A 237 11.46 9.17 -26.78
C ALA A 237 11.88 10.58 -26.33
N VAL A 238 13.04 10.74 -25.70
CA VAL A 238 13.61 12.04 -25.31
C VAL A 238 14.10 12.84 -26.52
N GLU A 239 14.57 12.17 -27.57
CA GLU A 239 15.04 12.83 -28.80
C GLU A 239 13.91 13.32 -29.71
N ALA A 240 12.70 12.77 -29.54
CA ALA A 240 11.55 13.04 -30.41
C ALA A 240 10.66 14.21 -29.93
N ASP A 241 10.78 14.61 -28.66
CA ASP A 241 10.13 15.78 -28.04
C ASP A 241 11.10 16.98 -27.99
#